data_AF-I4HLX7-F1
#
_entry.id   AF-I4HLX7-F1
#
_cell.length_a   1.000
_cell.length_b   1.000
_cell.length_c   1.000
_cell.angle_alpha   90.00
_cell.angle_beta   90.00
_cell.angle_gamma   90.00
#
_symmetry.space_group_name_H-M   'P 1'
#
loop_
_entity.id
_entity.type
_entity.pdbx_description
1 polymer ?
#
loop_
_entity_poly.entity_id
_entity_poly.type
_entity_poly.pdbx_seq_one_letter_code
_entity_poly.pdbx_strand_id
1 'polypeptide(L)' 'MKKPEFEFDPNKSQANKNKHGLDFVEAQVLWLDSQKVEISARTENEPRFVVIGKYLGKIIYT' A
#
# COMPACT_ATOMS: atom_id res chain seq x y z
N MET A 1 17.92 0.11 3.21
CA MET A 1 16.79 0.53 4.08
C MET A 1 16.04 -0.71 4.53
N LYS A 2 15.68 -0.81 5.81
CA LYS A 2 14.91 -1.94 6.35
C LYS A 2 13.43 -1.68 6.07
N LYS A 3 12.72 -2.64 5.47
CA LYS A 3 11.25 -2.56 5.35
C LYS A 3 10.65 -2.64 6.76
N PRO A 4 9.64 -1.81 7.10
CA PRO A 4 8.94 -1.93 8.36
C PRO A 4 8.22 -3.29 8.42
N GLU A 5 8.06 -3.81 9.63
CA GLU A 5 7.27 -5.03 9.84
C GLU A 5 5.79 -4.70 9.53
N PHE A 6 5.18 -5.51 8.66
CA PHE A 6 3.83 -5.26 8.17
C PHE A 6 3.00 -6.54 8.25
N GLU A 7 1.92 -6.46 9.02
CA GLU A 7 0.99 -7.57 9.23
C GLU A 7 -0.21 -7.45 8.29
N PHE A 8 -0.56 -8.57 7.66
CA PHE A 8 -1.71 -8.66 6.78
C PHE A 8 -2.21 -10.10 6.67
N ASP A 9 -3.49 -10.25 6.32
CA ASP A 9 -4.06 -11.55 5.96
C ASP A 9 -3.58 -11.98 4.55
N PRO A 10 -2.90 -13.13 4.41
CA PRO A 10 -2.45 -13.66 3.12
C PRO A 10 -3.59 -13.87 2.11
N ASN A 11 -4.78 -14.27 2.56
CA ASN A 11 -5.94 -14.48 1.68
C ASN A 11 -6.41 -13.15 1.11
N LYS A 12 -6.40 -12.09 1.93
CA LYS A 12 -6.73 -10.74 1.49
C LYS A 12 -5.69 -10.20 0.51
N SER A 13 -4.41 -10.49 0.75
CA SER A 13 -3.31 -10.14 -0.17
C SER A 13 -3.49 -10.79 -1.54
N GLN A 14 -3.81 -12.10 -1.58
CA GLN A 14 -4.09 -12.81 -2.82
C GLN A 14 -5.35 -12.27 -3.53
N ALA A 15 -6.41 -11.99 -2.78
CA ALA A 15 -7.62 -11.39 -3.32
C ALA A 15 -7.34 -9.99 -3.91
N ASN A 16 -6.46 -9.20 -3.29
CA ASN A 16 -6.02 -7.91 -3.81
C ASN A 16 -5.26 -8.07 -5.12
N LYS A 17 -4.36 -9.05 -5.21
CA LYS A 17 -3.64 -9.38 -6.45
C LYS A 17 -4.59 -9.72 -7.59
N ASN A 18 -5.59 -10.55 -7.31
CA ASN A 18 -6.57 -10.95 -8.32
C ASN A 18 -7.46 -9.78 -8.77
N LYS A 19 -7.80 -8.85 -7.88
CA LYS A 19 -8.68 -7.71 -8.18
C LYS A 19 -7.94 -6.53 -8.81
N HIS A 20 -6.71 -6.27 -8.39
CA HIS A 20 -5.98 -5.02 -8.67
C HIS A 20 -4.62 -5.24 -9.33
N GLY A 21 -4.18 -6.49 -9.49
CA GLY A 21 -2.90 -6.86 -10.12
C GLY A 21 -1.69 -6.77 -9.19
N LEU A 22 -1.88 -6.45 -7.90
CA LEU A 22 -0.82 -6.35 -6.91
C LEU A 22 -1.20 -6.98 -5.58
N ASP A 23 -0.29 -7.78 -5.04
CA ASP A 23 -0.36 -8.22 -3.65
C ASP A 23 0.21 -7.17 -2.68
N PHE A 24 0.01 -7.41 -1.38
CA PHE A 24 0.46 -6.47 -0.36
C PHE A 24 1.97 -6.44 -0.14
N VAL A 25 2.73 -7.43 -0.63
CA VAL A 25 4.20 -7.43 -0.54
C VAL A 25 4.79 -6.58 -1.66
N GLU A 26 4.24 -6.71 -2.87
CA GLU A 26 4.56 -5.89 -4.04
C GLU A 26 4.22 -4.43 -3.77
N ALA A 27 3.04 -4.15 -3.21
CA ALA A 27 2.57 -2.81 -2.86
C ALA A 27 3.53 -2.02 -1.95
N GLN A 28 4.31 -2.69 -1.09
CA GLN A 28 5.25 -2.02 -0.17
C GLN A 28 6.37 -1.27 -0.89
N VAL A 29 6.58 -1.53 -2.19
CA VAL A 29 7.52 -0.74 -3.00
C VAL A 29 7.17 0.75 -2.98
N LEU A 30 5.88 1.10 -2.84
CA LEU A 30 5.42 2.48 -2.75
C LEU A 30 5.94 3.19 -1.50
N TRP A 31 6.23 2.47 -0.41
CA TRP A 31 6.75 3.09 0.82
C TRP A 31 8.17 3.62 0.65
N LEU A 32 8.91 3.04 -0.29
CA LEU A 32 10.26 3.45 -0.66
C LEU A 32 10.27 4.54 -1.75
N ASP A 33 9.12 4.85 -2.36
CA ASP A 33 9.00 5.94 -3.32
C ASP A 33 9.18 7.28 -2.60
N SER A 34 10.26 7.99 -2.94
CA SER A 34 10.56 9.32 -2.40
C SER A 34 9.51 10.38 -2.73
N GLN A 35 8.70 10.13 -3.77
CA GLN A 35 7.62 11.01 -4.21
C GLN A 35 6.24 10.51 -3.76
N LYS A 36 6.17 9.51 -2.87
CA LYS A 36 4.90 9.04 -2.34
C LYS A 36 4.17 10.16 -1.62
N VAL A 37 2.85 10.14 -1.73
CA VAL A 37 1.95 11.01 -0.97
C VAL A 37 1.18 10.15 0.01
N GLU A 38 1.23 10.51 1.29
CA GLU A 38 0.44 9.88 2.34
C GLU A 38 -0.67 10.83 2.76
N ILE A 39 -1.91 10.33 2.79
CA ILE A 39 -3.09 11.12 3.16
C ILE A 39 -3.79 10.41 4.31
N SER A 40 -3.98 11.11 5.43
CA SER A 40 -4.78 10.63 6.55
C SER A 40 -6.26 10.60 6.18
N ALA A 41 -6.91 9.46 6.35
CA ALA A 41 -8.35 9.35 6.26
C ALA A 41 -9.01 9.96 7.52
N ARG A 42 -10.23 10.48 7.35
CA ARG A 42 -11.05 10.97 8.47
C ARG A 42 -11.74 9.78 9.12
N THR A 43 -11.08 9.18 10.11
CA THR A 43 -11.60 8.03 10.86
C THR A 43 -11.64 8.34 12.35
N GLU A 44 -12.73 7.94 13.02
CA GLU A 44 -12.96 8.27 14.43
C GLU A 44 -12.32 7.27 15.41
N ASN A 45 -12.09 6.03 14.97
CA ASN A 45 -11.66 4.93 15.84
C ASN A 45 -10.15 4.70 15.81
N GLU A 46 -9.58 4.55 14.61
CA GLU A 46 -8.17 4.24 14.41
C GLU A 46 -7.63 5.10 13.26
N PRO A 47 -6.37 5.57 13.33
CA PRO A 47 -5.75 6.27 12.21
C PRO A 47 -5.67 5.38 10.98
N ARG A 48 -6.22 5.85 9.86
CA ARG A 48 -6.06 5.20 8.55
C ARG A 48 -5.39 6.14 7.59
N PHE A 49 -4.57 5.59 6.71
CA PHE A 49 -3.84 6.33 5.70
C PHE A 49 -4.02 5.67 4.35
N VAL A 50 -4.01 6.46 3.29
CA VAL A 50 -3.78 5.95 1.94
C VAL A 50 -2.41 6.46 1.47
N VAL A 51 -1.65 5.57 0.84
CA VAL A 51 -0.36 5.89 0.23
C VAL A 51 -0.55 5.87 -1.28
N ILE A 52 -0.21 6.96 -1.94
CA ILE A 52 -0.24 7.08 -3.40
C ILE A 52 1.20 7.18 -3.89
N GLY A 53 1.56 6.36 -4.88
CA GLY A 53 2.89 6.41 -5.49
C GLY A 53 2.89 5.87 -6.92
N LYS A 54 4.07 5.84 -7.54
CA LYS A 54 4.22 5.29 -8.89
C LYS A 54 4.89 3.92 -8.85
N TYR A 55 4.34 2.99 -9.62
CA TYR A 55 4.94 1.68 -9.83
C TYR A 55 4.84 1.30 -11.30
N LEU A 56 5.98 1.01 -11.93
CA LEU A 56 6.08 0.66 -13.36
C LEU A 56 5.34 1.63 -14.30
N GLY A 57 5.42 2.94 -14.02
CA GLY A 57 4.77 3.98 -14.81
C GLY A 57 3.26 4.16 -14.56
N LYS A 58 2.66 3.37 -13.66
CA LYS A 58 1.27 3.51 -13.23
C LYS A 58 1.19 4.20 -11.87
N ILE A 59 0.14 5.00 -11.67
CA ILE A 59 -0.20 5.54 -10.35
C ILE A 59 -1.00 4.48 -9.59
N ILE A 60 -0.59 4.19 -8.37
CA ILE A 60 -1.19 3.17 -7.51
C ILE A 60 -1.44 3.78 -6.14
N TYR A 61 -2.54 3.38 -5.51
CA TYR A 61 -2.91 3.77 -4.16
C TYR A 61 -3.18 2.53 -3.32
N THR A 62 -2.69 2.54 -2.08
CA THR A 62 -2.75 1.42 -1.13
C THR A 62 -3.13 1.89 0.25
#